data_AF-A0A2E7FFU4-F1
#
_entry.id   AF-A0A2E7FFU4-F1
#
_cell.length_a   1.000
_cell.length_b   1.000
_cell.length_c   1.000
_cell.angle_alpha   90.00
_cell.angle_beta   90.00
_cell.angle_gamma   90.00
#
_symmetry.space_group_name_H-M   'P 1'
#
loop_
_entity.id
_entity.type
_entity.pdbx_description
1 polymer ?
#
loop_
_entity_poly.entity_id
_entity_poly.type
_entity_poly.pdbx_seq_one_letter_code
_entity_poly.pdbx_strand_id
1 'polypeptide(L)' 'MYKDHFSFNLNPYGSSFEFRNANNPQKVQYFLWSVFKNDTNYFSPSTKEFMVNFRVEKIEKTVAYL' A
#
# COMPACT_ATOMS: atom_id res chain seq x y z
N MET A 1 -15.85 11.26 1.20
CA MET A 1 -15.02 11.66 0.04
C MET A 1 -14.46 10.46 -0.73
N TYR A 2 -13.54 9.63 -0.22
CA TYR A 2 -13.04 8.49 -1.03
C TYR A 2 -14.09 7.38 -1.28
N LYS A 3 -14.88 7.03 -0.26
CA LYS A 3 -16.00 6.08 -0.42
C LYS A 3 -17.02 6.56 -1.47
N ASP A 4 -17.37 7.84 -1.37
CA ASP A 4 -18.49 8.42 -2.11
C ASP A 4 -18.12 8.80 -3.56
N HIS A 5 -16.84 9.04 -3.84
CA HIS A 5 -16.37 9.40 -5.18
C HIS A 5 -15.75 8.23 -5.95
N PHE A 6 -15.19 7.22 -5.27
CA PHE A 6 -14.48 6.12 -5.92
C PHE A 6 -15.10 4.74 -5.67
N SER A 7 -16.20 4.66 -4.91
CA SER A 7 -16.89 3.40 -4.58
C SER A 7 -15.98 2.33 -3.98
N PHE A 8 -14.91 2.75 -3.29
CA PHE A 8 -13.97 1.85 -2.67
C PHE A 8 -14.62 1.15 -1.46
N ASN A 9 -14.42 -0.16 -1.37
CA ASN A 9 -14.77 -0.94 -0.19
C ASN A 9 -13.74 -0.66 0.92
N LEU A 10 -13.95 0.43 1.64
CA LEU A 10 -13.10 0.85 2.75
C LEU A 10 -13.37 0.02 4.00
N ASN A 11 -12.30 -0.50 4.60
CA ASN A 11 -12.25 -1.04 5.96
C ASN A 11 -11.35 -0.13 6.83
N PRO A 12 -11.15 -0.42 8.13
CA PRO A 12 -10.31 0.40 9.01
C PRO A 12 -8.86 0.61 8.54
N TYR A 13 -8.38 -0.21 7.59
CA TYR A 13 -7.03 -0.16 7.01
C TYR A 13 -7.00 0.39 5.58
N GLY A 14 -8.14 0.83 5.04
CA GLY A 14 -8.25 1.34 3.66
C GLY A 14 -9.00 0.39 2.72
N SER A 15 -8.67 0.44 1.42
CA SER A 15 -9.27 -0.40 0.37
C SER A 15 -8.23 -1.36 -0.21
N SER A 16 -8.55 -2.65 -0.24
CA SER A 16 -7.71 -3.68 -0.86
C SER A 16 -8.17 -3.96 -2.28
N PHE A 17 -7.21 -3.97 -3.21
CA PHE A 17 -7.43 -4.32 -4.60
C PHE A 17 -6.73 -5.64 -4.88
N GLU A 18 -7.51 -6.66 -5.19
CA GLU A 18 -6.99 -7.95 -5.60
C GLU A 18 -6.63 -7.93 -7.09
N PHE A 19 -5.45 -8.45 -7.43
CA PHE A 19 -5.03 -8.66 -8.80
C PHE A 19 -4.19 -9.93 -8.92
N ARG A 20 -4.04 -10.44 -10.14
CA ARG A 20 -3.27 -11.67 -10.40
C ARG A 20 -1.92 -11.33 -10.99
N ASN A 21 -0.91 -12.13 -10.66
CA ASN A 21 0.40 -11.98 -11.28
C ASN A 21 0.33 -12.26 -12.78
N ALA A 22 0.92 -11.38 -13.59
CA ALA A 22 0.86 -11.48 -15.05
C ALA A 22 1.48 -12.77 -15.61
N ASN A 23 2.52 -13.31 -14.97
CA ASN A 23 3.23 -14.52 -15.40
C ASN A 23 2.77 -15.78 -14.66
N ASN A 24 2.02 -15.63 -13.56
CA ASN A 24 1.46 -16.75 -12.81
C ASN A 24 0.05 -16.38 -12.29
N PRO A 25 -1.01 -16.59 -13.09
CA PRO A 25 -2.37 -16.20 -12.73
C PRO A 25 -2.93 -16.85 -11.46
N GLN A 26 -2.36 -17.99 -11.01
CA GLN A 26 -2.74 -18.62 -9.74
C GLN A 26 -2.24 -17.84 -8.53
N LYS A 27 -1.22 -17.00 -8.71
CA LYS A 27 -0.69 -16.15 -7.65
C LYS A 27 -1.52 -14.88 -7.53
N VAL A 28 -2.33 -14.84 -6.48
CA VAL A 28 -3.09 -13.66 -6.07
C VAL A 28 -2.18 -12.65 -5.36
N GLN A 29 -2.36 -11.37 -5.67
CA GLN A 29 -1.65 -10.24 -5.12
C GLN A 29 -2.64 -9.16 -4.67
N TYR A 30 -2.18 -8.28 -3.78
CA TYR A 30 -3.00 -7.23 -3.21
C TYR A 30 -2.25 -5.90 -3.27
N PHE A 31 -2.98 -4.85 -3.61
CA PHE A 31 -2.57 -3.47 -3.43
C PHE A 31 -3.49 -2.85 -2.38
N LEU A 32 -2.91 -2.30 -1.32
CA LEU A 32 -3.66 -1.63 -0.27
C LEU A 32 -3.56 -0.12 -0.46
N TRP A 33 -4.69 0.53 -0.69
CA TRP A 33 -4.80 1.99 -0.68
C TRP A 33 -5.34 2.45 0.67
N SER A 34 -4.58 3.26 1.39
CA SER A 34 -5.02 3.86 2.64
C SER A 34 -4.68 5.33 2.67
N VAL A 35 -5.54 6.10 3.33
CA VAL A 35 -5.36 7.55 3.50
C VAL A 35 -5.13 7.84 4.97
N PHE A 36 -4.18 8.71 5.24
CA PHE A 36 -3.94 9.22 6.58
C PHE A 36 -4.74 10.49 6.81
N LYS A 37 -5.03 10.80 8.07
CA LYS A 37 -5.53 12.12 8.43
C LYS A 37 -4.47 13.17 8.14
N ASN A 38 -4.90 14.38 7.77
CA ASN A 38 -4.01 15.49 7.45
C ASN A 38 -3.13 15.93 8.64
N ASP A 39 -3.56 15.64 9.87
CA ASP A 39 -2.87 15.95 11.12
C ASP A 39 -2.15 14.74 11.74
N THR A 40 -1.88 13.70 10.96
CA THR A 40 -1.17 12.52 11.48
C THR A 40 0.30 12.81 11.77
N ASN A 41 0.84 12.20 12.83
CA ASN A 41 2.27 12.15 13.10
C ASN A 41 2.91 10.82 12.68
N TYR A 42 2.18 9.93 12.01
CA TYR A 42 2.61 8.56 11.67
C TYR A 42 3.95 8.48 10.93
N PHE A 43 4.22 9.45 10.05
CA PHE A 43 5.45 9.49 9.26
C PHE A 43 6.66 9.99 10.05
N SER A 44 6.49 10.50 11.27
CA SER A 44 7.60 11.05 12.06
C SER A 44 8.68 10.00 12.32
N PRO A 45 9.97 10.33 12.17
CA PRO A 45 10.54 11.67 11.96
C PRO A 45 10.69 12.09 10.47
N SER A 46 10.18 11.30 9.54
CA SER A 46 10.24 11.60 8.11
C SER A 46 9.35 12.80 7.74
N THR A 47 9.81 13.62 6.79
CA THR A 47 9.03 14.71 6.20
C THR A 47 8.28 14.30 4.93
N LYS A 48 8.28 13.00 4.58
CA LYS A 48 7.57 12.48 3.41
C LYS A 48 6.07 12.41 3.70
N GLU A 49 5.28 12.84 2.72
CA GLU A 49 3.82 12.93 2.83
C GLU A 49 3.10 11.62 2.48
N PHE A 50 3.82 10.65 1.95
CA PHE A 50 3.28 9.34 1.59
C PHE A 50 4.36 8.26 1.65
N MET A 51 3.92 7.00 1.63
CA MET A 51 4.78 5.84 1.48
C MET A 51 4.24 4.89 0.42
N VAL A 52 5.14 4.20 -0.26
CA VAL A 52 4.81 3.10 -1.17
C VAL A 52 5.58 1.88 -0.70
N ASN A 53 4.85 0.79 -0.45
CA ASN A 53 5.44 -0.48 -0.02
C ASN A 53 5.50 -1.44 -1.21
N PHE A 54 6.67 -2.02 -1.44
CA PHE A 54 6.87 -3.04 -2.46
C PHE A 54 7.06 -4.41 -1.81
N ARG A 55 6.45 -5.44 -2.40
CA ARG A 55 6.75 -6.83 -2.03
C ARG A 55 8.00 -7.26 -2.80
N VAL A 56 9.03 -7.64 -2.07
CA VAL A 56 10.30 -8.15 -2.61
C VAL A 56 10.54 -9.58 -2.16
N GLU A 57 11.32 -10.33 -2.94
CA GLU A 57 11.64 -11.72 -2.60
C GLU A 57 12.61 -11.83 -1.41
N LYS A 58 13.57 -10.89 -1.31
CA LYS A 58 14.65 -10.93 -0.31
C LYS A 58 14.85 -9.55 0.31
N ILE A 59 14.03 -9.23 1.32
CA ILE A 59 13.99 -7.89 1.94
C ILE A 59 15.36 -7.42 2.44
N GLU A 60 16.11 -8.29 3.12
CA GLU A 60 17.43 -7.96 3.65
C GLU A 60 18.42 -7.59 2.55
N LYS A 61 18.41 -8.34 1.44
CA LYS A 61 19.28 -8.05 0.29
C LYS A 61 18.87 -6.77 -0.43
N THR A 62 17.58 -6.51 -0.55
CA THR A 62 17.08 -5.26 -1.15
C THR A 62 17.50 -4.05 -0.32
N VAL A 63 17.34 -4.12 1.00
CA VAL A 63 17.73 -3.02 1.90
C VAL A 63 19.24 -2.80 1.89
N ALA A 64 20.05 -3.86 1.89
CA ALA A 64 21.50 -3.72 1.85
C ALA A 64 22.04 -3.14 0.52
N TYR A 65 21.26 -3.17 -0.56
CA TYR A 65 21.64 -2.61 -1.86
C TYR A 65 21.30 -1.11 -2.00
N LEU A 66 20.30 -0.63 -1.24
CA LEU A 66 19.84 0.76 -1.26
C LEU A 66 20.68 1.63 -0.32
#